data_AF-E1QVB9-F1
#
_entry.id   AF-E1QVB9-F1
#
_cell.length_a   1.000
_cell.length_b   1.000
_cell.length_c   1.000
_cell.angle_alpha   90.00
_cell.angle_beta   90.00
_cell.angle_gamma   90.00
#
_symmetry.space_group_name_H-M   'P 1'
#
loop_
_entity.id
_entity.type
_entity.pdbx_description
1 polymer ?
#
loop_
_entity_poly.entity_id
_entity_poly.type
_entity_poly.pdbx_seq_one_letter_code
_entity_poly.pdbx_strand_id
1 'polypeptide(L)'
;MLIVVTSGSKGGTGKSTVALGLSAILSLRGFGHELFDYSCSLGVCTGVYYYLSDFVDGINRLSKLVRVRQRLPPQGYGGLAIVDLPPMSLAQPEFVDLLGRADVLVVVSSYEPDSVVSVERVLEAYPGSRVVRVCNRMPTEGCKHYLKVTPESPFFVIGEPTNFRTFSELVGELGFPGEGRFERVGRQFVVNGVRAKLVARWDPYAIVGVEVSQKWYYALMPFTRPMEDLVSMAHQMLGPTYLFKLGLADNAITRLFRAIKH
;
A
#
# COMPACT_ATOMS: atom_id res chain seq x y z
N MET A 1 9.09 11.85 11.20
CA MET A 1 7.63 11.88 11.00
C MET A 1 7.10 10.47 10.87
N LEU A 2 6.24 10.07 11.80
CA LEU A 2 5.60 8.77 11.88
C LEU A 2 4.11 8.91 11.55
N ILE A 3 3.71 8.34 10.40
CA ILE A 3 2.31 8.23 9.98
C ILE A 3 1.81 6.85 10.36
N VAL A 4 0.84 6.77 11.26
CA VAL A 4 0.20 5.49 11.64
C VAL A 4 -1.11 5.34 10.89
N VAL A 5 -1.27 4.24 10.16
CA VAL A 5 -2.50 3.90 9.44
C VAL A 5 -3.24 2.81 10.23
N THR A 6 -4.45 3.11 10.68
CA THR A 6 -5.25 2.20 11.53
C THR A 6 -6.75 2.32 11.27
N SER A 7 -7.51 1.38 11.82
CA SER A 7 -8.96 1.36 11.86
C SER A 7 -9.45 0.80 13.20
N GLY A 8 -8.58 0.83 14.22
CA GLY A 8 -8.74 0.14 15.50
C GLY A 8 -8.82 -1.38 15.33
N SER A 9 -9.70 -2.01 16.10
CA SER A 9 -9.85 -3.46 16.17
C SER A 9 -10.53 -4.06 14.95
N LYS A 10 -11.00 -3.24 13.99
CA LYS A 10 -11.71 -3.74 12.80
C LYS A 10 -10.76 -4.16 11.68
N GLY A 11 -10.94 -5.39 11.17
CA GLY A 11 -10.29 -5.92 9.97
C GLY A 11 -11.04 -5.60 8.67
N GLY A 12 -10.36 -5.80 7.52
CA GLY A 12 -11.00 -5.71 6.20
C GLY A 12 -11.38 -4.30 5.72
N THR A 13 -10.96 -3.24 6.43
CA THR A 13 -11.28 -1.84 6.12
C THR A 13 -10.48 -1.25 4.97
N GLY A 14 -9.40 -1.91 4.52
CA GLY A 14 -8.52 -1.43 3.45
C GLY A 14 -7.35 -0.56 3.90
N LYS A 15 -6.98 -0.61 5.20
CA LYS A 15 -5.79 0.06 5.76
C LYS A 15 -4.52 -0.13 4.92
N SER A 16 -4.22 -1.37 4.54
CA SER A 16 -3.01 -1.68 3.78
C SER A 16 -3.00 -1.06 2.39
N THR A 17 -4.17 -0.98 1.74
CA THR A 17 -4.31 -0.24 0.48
C THR A 17 -4.07 1.25 0.69
N VAL A 18 -4.57 1.82 1.81
CA VAL A 18 -4.31 3.22 2.16
C VAL A 18 -2.83 3.45 2.42
N ALA A 19 -2.19 2.62 3.24
CA ALA A 19 -0.76 2.72 3.56
C ALA A 19 0.11 2.63 2.29
N LEU A 20 -0.19 1.68 1.40
CA LEU A 20 0.51 1.55 0.12
C LEU A 20 0.23 2.74 -0.81
N GLY A 21 -0.99 3.27 -0.82
CA GLY A 21 -1.34 4.45 -1.62
C GLY A 21 -0.61 5.71 -1.17
N LEU A 22 -0.54 5.95 0.14
CA LEU A 22 0.27 7.03 0.71
C LEU A 22 1.74 6.86 0.31
N SER A 23 2.27 5.65 0.45
CA SER A 23 3.66 5.33 0.07
C SER A 23 3.93 5.57 -1.42
N ALA A 24 3.00 5.16 -2.28
CA ALA A 24 3.11 5.39 -3.72
C ALA A 24 3.14 6.89 -4.03
N ILE A 25 2.20 7.69 -3.51
CA ILE A 25 2.16 9.13 -3.78
C ILE A 25 3.38 9.87 -3.19
N LEU A 26 3.84 9.51 -2.00
CA LEU A 26 5.05 10.10 -1.43
C LEU A 26 6.27 9.85 -2.31
N SER A 27 6.41 8.62 -2.83
CA SER A 27 7.45 8.30 -3.80
C SER A 27 7.31 9.10 -5.09
N LEU A 28 6.09 9.24 -5.60
CA LEU A 28 5.78 10.08 -6.74
C LEU A 28 6.03 11.57 -6.51
N ARG A 29 6.25 12.00 -5.26
CA ARG A 29 6.65 13.38 -4.95
C ARG A 29 8.12 13.48 -4.55
N GLY A 30 8.89 12.39 -4.69
CA GLY A 30 10.31 12.35 -4.37
C GLY A 30 10.63 12.29 -2.86
N PHE A 31 9.64 12.04 -2.00
CA PHE A 31 9.88 11.91 -0.56
C PHE A 31 10.38 10.50 -0.23
N GLY A 32 11.64 10.41 0.22
CA GLY A 32 12.18 9.17 0.75
C GLY A 32 11.48 8.76 2.04
N HIS A 33 11.00 7.51 2.11
CA HIS A 33 10.31 6.98 3.28
C HIS A 33 10.41 5.45 3.37
N GLU A 34 10.02 4.91 4.52
CA GLU A 34 9.87 3.47 4.74
C GLU A 34 8.40 3.13 5.04
N LEU A 35 7.96 1.98 4.53
CA LEU A 35 6.63 1.43 4.80
C LEU A 35 6.80 0.20 5.70
N PHE A 36 6.38 0.33 6.95
CA PHE A 36 6.42 -0.75 7.94
C PHE A 36 5.09 -1.49 7.94
N ASP A 37 5.12 -2.79 7.69
CA ASP A 37 3.98 -3.67 7.89
C ASP A 37 4.12 -4.39 9.24
N TYR A 38 3.19 -4.10 10.14
CA TYR A 38 3.16 -4.70 11.47
C TYR A 38 2.22 -5.92 11.58
N SER A 39 1.48 -6.25 10.54
CA SER A 39 0.43 -7.28 10.58
C SER A 39 0.95 -8.68 10.90
N CYS A 40 2.09 -9.05 10.33
CA CYS A 40 2.69 -10.37 10.55
C CYS A 40 3.32 -10.57 11.93
N SER A 41 3.63 -9.49 12.67
CA SER A 41 4.26 -9.59 14.00
C SER A 41 3.32 -10.13 15.08
N LEU A 42 2.01 -10.16 14.80
CA LEU A 42 0.97 -10.63 15.74
C LEU A 42 0.27 -11.92 15.24
N GLY A 43 0.89 -12.64 14.31
CA GLY A 43 0.36 -13.92 13.78
C GLY A 43 -0.72 -13.78 12.71
N VAL A 44 -1.12 -12.56 12.33
CA VAL A 44 -2.16 -12.28 11.32
C VAL A 44 -1.57 -11.49 10.15
N CYS A 45 -0.90 -12.19 9.23
CA CYS A 45 -0.37 -11.59 8.00
C CYS A 45 -1.50 -11.16 7.05
N THR A 46 -2.04 -9.97 7.27
CA THR A 46 -3.13 -9.38 6.46
C THR A 46 -2.81 -7.98 5.93
N GLY A 47 -1.58 -7.51 6.17
CA GLY A 47 -1.08 -6.19 5.80
C GLY A 47 -0.53 -6.11 4.38
N VAL A 48 0.22 -5.03 4.09
CA VAL A 48 0.89 -4.81 2.80
C VAL A 48 1.70 -6.03 2.32
N TYR A 49 2.49 -6.67 3.18
CA TYR A 49 3.25 -7.87 2.87
C TYR A 49 2.37 -9.05 2.45
N TYR A 50 1.16 -9.17 2.99
CA TYR A 50 0.22 -10.20 2.54
C TYR A 50 -0.23 -9.93 1.10
N TYR A 51 -0.57 -8.68 0.79
CA TYR A 51 -1.00 -8.29 -0.56
C TYR A 51 0.11 -8.37 -1.60
N LEU A 52 1.33 -8.05 -1.19
CA LEU A 52 2.50 -8.11 -2.06
C LEU A 52 3.12 -9.53 -2.08
N SER A 53 2.86 -10.36 -1.07
CA SER A 53 3.24 -11.77 -0.96
C SER A 53 4.72 -12.01 -1.30
N ASP A 54 5.02 -13.05 -2.08
CA ASP A 54 6.37 -13.44 -2.51
C ASP A 54 7.09 -12.36 -3.34
N PHE A 55 6.37 -11.33 -3.78
CA PHE A 55 6.86 -10.28 -4.66
C PHE A 55 7.39 -9.06 -3.92
N VAL A 56 7.28 -8.98 -2.59
CA VAL A 56 7.74 -7.83 -1.80
C VAL A 56 9.22 -7.52 -2.07
N ASP A 57 10.07 -8.53 -2.14
CA ASP A 57 11.50 -8.35 -2.39
C ASP A 57 11.77 -7.84 -3.82
N GLY A 58 11.03 -8.32 -4.81
CA GLY A 58 11.05 -7.80 -6.17
C GLY A 58 10.60 -6.34 -6.21
N ILE A 59 9.51 -6.00 -5.52
CA ILE A 59 8.98 -4.64 -5.42
C ILE A 59 9.98 -3.71 -4.73
N ASN A 60 10.60 -4.13 -3.63
CA ASN A 60 11.63 -3.36 -2.94
C ASN A 60 12.84 -3.06 -3.84
N ARG A 61 13.22 -4.02 -4.70
CA ARG A 61 14.33 -3.82 -5.67
C ARG A 61 13.95 -2.89 -6.81
N LEU A 62 12.72 -2.95 -7.30
CA LEU A 62 12.23 -2.09 -8.37
C LEU A 62 11.89 -0.66 -7.89
N SER A 63 11.38 -0.56 -6.66
CA SER A 63 10.83 0.67 -6.08
C SER A 63 11.89 1.40 -5.25
N LYS A 64 12.78 2.15 -5.90
CA LYS A 64 13.92 2.83 -5.23
C LYS A 64 13.57 3.68 -4.00
N LEU A 65 12.36 4.24 -3.94
CA LEU A 65 11.91 5.14 -2.87
C LEU A 65 10.99 4.49 -1.84
N VAL A 66 10.57 3.24 -2.07
CA VAL A 66 9.73 2.48 -1.14
C VAL A 66 10.50 1.29 -0.64
N ARG A 67 10.81 1.29 0.65
CA ARG A 67 11.28 0.09 1.33
C ARG A 67 10.19 -0.42 2.25
N VAL A 68 9.53 -1.49 1.83
CA VAL A 68 8.56 -2.23 2.65
C VAL A 68 9.34 -3.12 3.61
N ARG A 69 9.05 -3.03 4.91
CA ARG A 69 9.71 -3.83 5.97
C ARG A 69 8.67 -4.44 6.90
N GLN A 70 8.78 -5.74 7.17
CA GLN A 70 8.07 -6.40 8.27
C GLN A 70 8.73 -5.99 9.59
N ARG A 71 7.93 -5.51 10.56
CA ARG A 71 8.25 -5.11 11.95
C ARG A 71 7.83 -3.67 12.26
N LEU A 72 7.94 -3.29 13.54
CA LEU A 72 7.78 -1.91 13.96
C LEU A 72 8.94 -1.01 13.54
N PRO A 73 8.68 0.29 13.30
CA PRO A 73 9.75 1.26 13.20
C PRO A 73 10.54 1.34 14.52
N PRO A 74 11.88 1.43 14.46
CA PRO A 74 12.71 1.52 15.66
C PRO A 74 12.38 2.79 16.46
N GLN A 75 12.70 2.78 17.76
CA GLN A 75 12.66 4.00 18.56
C GLN A 75 13.69 5.01 18.01
N GLY A 76 13.31 6.29 17.93
CA GLY A 76 14.20 7.35 17.40
C GLY A 76 14.36 7.36 15.87
N TYR A 77 13.40 6.83 15.11
CA TYR A 77 13.43 6.87 13.65
C TYR A 77 13.47 8.31 13.08
N GLY A 78 14.60 8.70 12.49
CA GLY A 78 14.90 10.06 12.02
C GLY A 78 14.38 10.42 10.62
N GLY A 79 13.40 9.70 10.07
CA GLY A 79 12.90 9.90 8.70
C GLY A 79 11.38 10.00 8.61
N LEU A 80 10.84 9.80 7.40
CA LEU A 80 9.41 9.60 7.15
C LEU A 80 9.07 8.11 7.15
N ALA A 81 8.11 7.69 7.97
CA ALA A 81 7.65 6.32 8.05
C ALA A 81 6.12 6.26 7.96
N ILE A 82 5.63 5.25 7.26
CA ILE A 82 4.22 4.86 7.24
C ILE A 82 4.13 3.50 7.92
N VAL A 83 3.24 3.35 8.89
CA VAL A 83 3.02 2.09 9.59
C VAL A 83 1.63 1.57 9.25
N ASP A 84 1.57 0.43 8.56
CA ASP A 84 0.35 -0.34 8.34
C ASP A 84 0.11 -1.25 9.57
N LEU A 85 -0.86 -0.88 10.40
CA LEU A 85 -1.21 -1.67 11.57
C LEU A 85 -2.22 -2.78 11.22
N PRO A 86 -2.08 -3.98 11.83
CA PRO A 86 -3.17 -4.94 11.85
C PRO A 86 -4.38 -4.37 12.60
N PRO A 87 -5.52 -5.07 12.60
CA PRO A 87 -6.59 -4.77 13.54
C PRO A 87 -6.04 -4.85 14.97
N MET A 88 -6.10 -3.75 15.71
CA MET A 88 -5.55 -3.64 17.06
C MET A 88 -6.52 -2.95 18.00
N SER A 89 -6.58 -3.44 19.23
CA SER A 89 -7.43 -2.89 20.30
C SER A 89 -6.61 -2.06 21.27
N LEU A 90 -7.23 -1.06 21.91
CA LEU A 90 -6.61 -0.25 22.97
C LEU A 90 -6.19 -1.06 24.20
N ALA A 91 -6.68 -2.30 24.33
CA ALA A 91 -6.20 -3.23 25.35
C ALA A 91 -4.75 -3.71 25.11
N GLN A 92 -4.20 -3.50 23.91
CA GLN A 92 -2.85 -3.92 23.54
C GLN A 92 -1.85 -2.77 23.81
N PRO A 93 -0.89 -2.94 24.74
CA PRO A 93 0.05 -1.88 25.11
C PRO A 93 0.86 -1.36 23.92
N GLU A 94 1.24 -2.23 22.98
CA GLU A 94 2.00 -1.85 21.79
C GLU A 94 1.21 -0.93 20.88
N PHE A 95 -0.12 -1.06 20.84
CA PHE A 95 -0.96 -0.15 20.06
C PHE A 95 -0.99 1.23 20.70
N VAL A 96 -1.13 1.29 22.03
CA VAL A 96 -1.14 2.55 22.78
C VAL A 96 0.22 3.26 22.67
N ASP A 97 1.34 2.53 22.75
CA ASP A 97 2.69 3.08 22.51
C ASP A 97 2.80 3.71 21.11
N LEU A 98 2.34 3.01 20.08
CA LEU A 98 2.41 3.51 18.71
C LEU A 98 1.52 4.73 18.49
N LEU A 99 0.32 4.76 19.07
CA LEU A 99 -0.54 5.95 19.05
C LEU A 99 0.14 7.13 19.75
N GLY A 100 0.82 6.90 20.88
CA GLY A 100 1.56 7.93 21.61
C GLY A 100 2.76 8.49 20.86
N ARG A 101 3.33 7.71 19.94
CA ARG A 101 4.51 8.11 19.13
C ARG A 101 4.15 8.67 17.76
N ALA A 102 2.91 8.52 17.32
CA ALA A 102 2.49 8.92 15.98
C ALA A 102 2.46 10.46 15.88
N ASP A 103 3.13 10.99 14.85
CA ASP A 103 3.02 12.41 14.51
C ASP A 103 1.69 12.70 13.81
N VAL A 104 1.21 11.71 13.03
CA VAL A 104 -0.08 11.78 12.34
C VAL A 104 -0.77 10.43 12.37
N LEU A 105 -2.07 10.48 12.64
CA LEU A 105 -2.95 9.33 12.57
C LEU A 105 -3.80 9.38 11.30
N VAL A 106 -3.72 8.34 10.47
CA VAL A 106 -4.62 8.11 9.34
C VAL A 106 -5.60 7.01 9.75
N VAL A 107 -6.86 7.38 9.97
CA VAL A 107 -7.91 6.44 10.34
C VAL A 107 -8.73 6.03 9.11
N VAL A 108 -8.90 4.73 8.92
CA VAL A 108 -9.62 4.15 7.79
C VAL A 108 -10.93 3.54 8.28
N SER A 109 -12.05 4.06 7.82
CA SER A 109 -13.37 3.51 8.15
C SER A 109 -14.02 2.80 6.96
N SER A 110 -14.80 1.76 7.24
CA SER A 110 -15.68 1.09 6.28
C SER A 110 -17.15 1.27 6.64
N TYR A 111 -18.05 0.78 5.77
CA TYR A 111 -19.51 0.91 5.95
C TYR A 111 -20.03 0.09 7.13
N GLU A 112 -19.22 -0.83 7.66
CA GLU A 112 -19.63 -1.72 8.72
C GLU A 112 -19.69 -0.94 10.04
N PRO A 113 -20.81 -0.99 10.79
CA PRO A 113 -21.00 -0.17 11.99
C PRO A 113 -19.89 -0.34 13.05
N ASP A 114 -19.35 -1.56 13.17
CA ASP A 114 -18.24 -1.87 14.07
C ASP A 114 -16.92 -1.21 13.65
N SER A 115 -16.74 -0.87 12.37
CA SER A 115 -15.63 -0.04 11.89
C SER A 115 -15.70 1.37 12.44
N VAL A 116 -16.89 1.97 12.49
CA VAL A 116 -17.07 3.35 12.95
C VAL A 116 -16.76 3.45 14.45
N VAL A 117 -17.36 2.57 15.26
CA VAL A 117 -17.11 2.51 16.70
C VAL A 117 -15.64 2.24 17.01
N SER A 118 -15.01 1.36 16.23
CA SER A 118 -13.59 1.05 16.37
C SER A 118 -12.72 2.27 16.12
N VAL A 119 -13.04 3.09 15.12
CA VAL A 119 -12.30 4.33 14.82
C VAL A 119 -12.52 5.38 15.92
N GLU A 120 -13.73 5.57 16.41
CA GLU A 120 -14.04 6.55 17.47
C GLU A 120 -13.19 6.31 18.72
N ARG A 121 -13.11 5.05 19.18
CA ARG A 121 -12.26 4.67 20.33
C ARG A 121 -10.79 5.02 20.10
N VAL A 122 -10.26 4.76 18.90
CA VAL A 122 -8.88 5.12 18.57
C VAL A 122 -8.67 6.62 18.61
N LEU A 123 -9.64 7.40 18.12
CA LEU A 123 -9.56 8.86 18.13
C LEU A 123 -9.58 9.43 19.54
N GLU A 124 -10.36 8.86 20.45
CA GLU A 124 -10.38 9.24 21.87
C GLU A 124 -9.05 8.96 22.57
N ALA A 125 -8.36 7.88 22.18
CA ALA A 125 -7.10 7.46 22.79
C ALA A 125 -5.85 8.09 22.17
N TYR A 126 -5.96 8.69 20.99
CA TYR A 126 -4.83 9.29 20.29
C TYR A 126 -4.47 10.65 20.92
N PRO A 127 -3.27 10.83 21.50
CA PRO A 127 -2.91 12.07 22.19
C PRO A 127 -2.51 13.20 21.23
N GLY A 128 -2.26 12.90 19.95
CA GLY A 128 -1.89 13.88 18.95
C GLY A 128 -3.08 14.65 18.39
N SER A 129 -2.82 15.81 17.78
CA SER A 129 -3.87 16.67 17.22
C SER A 129 -4.12 16.46 15.72
N ARG A 130 -3.22 15.75 15.03
CA ARG A 130 -3.25 15.62 13.57
C ARG A 130 -3.84 14.27 13.15
N VAL A 131 -5.07 14.33 12.67
CA VAL A 131 -5.85 13.17 12.22
C VAL A 131 -6.34 13.39 10.80
N VAL A 132 -6.18 12.38 9.95
CA VAL A 132 -6.74 12.33 8.60
C VAL A 132 -7.68 11.14 8.50
N ARG A 133 -8.93 11.38 8.11
CA ARG A 133 -9.96 10.34 7.98
C ARG A 133 -10.10 9.91 6.52
N VAL A 134 -10.09 8.60 6.29
CA VAL A 134 -10.28 7.97 4.98
C VAL A 134 -11.48 7.04 5.06
N CYS A 135 -12.44 7.21 4.16
CA CYS A 135 -13.55 6.28 4.03
C CYS A 135 -13.32 5.36 2.84
N ASN A 136 -13.42 4.06 3.10
CA ASN A 136 -13.28 3.04 2.08
C ASN A 136 -14.49 2.13 2.10
N ARG A 137 -15.10 1.87 0.94
CA ARG A 137 -16.34 1.07 0.83
C ARG A 137 -17.56 1.70 1.54
N MET A 138 -17.53 2.98 1.91
CA MET A 138 -18.64 3.70 2.54
C MET A 138 -19.47 4.52 1.53
N PRO A 139 -20.66 5.01 1.90
CA PRO A 139 -21.29 6.14 1.21
C PRO A 139 -20.38 7.38 1.24
N THR A 140 -20.47 8.22 0.20
CA THR A 140 -19.61 9.42 0.05
C THR A 140 -20.04 10.61 0.92
N GLU A 141 -21.26 10.59 1.45
CA GLU A 141 -21.78 11.68 2.26
C GLU A 141 -20.98 11.86 3.56
N GLY A 142 -20.51 13.10 3.80
CA GLY A 142 -19.76 13.45 5.01
C GLY A 142 -18.29 13.01 5.03
N CYS A 143 -17.78 12.39 3.94
CA CYS A 143 -16.38 11.97 3.89
C CYS A 143 -15.56 12.74 2.86
N LYS A 144 -14.55 13.48 3.35
CA LYS A 144 -13.63 14.24 2.49
C LYS A 144 -12.79 13.33 1.59
N HIS A 145 -12.22 12.26 2.15
CA HIS A 145 -11.31 11.36 1.44
C HIS A 145 -11.95 10.00 1.24
N TYR A 146 -12.49 9.78 0.04
CA TYR A 146 -13.20 8.55 -0.31
C TYR A 146 -12.44 7.71 -1.33
N LEU A 147 -12.26 6.42 -1.04
CA LEU A 147 -11.74 5.45 -1.99
C LEU A 147 -12.86 4.71 -2.71
N LYS A 148 -12.87 4.81 -4.04
CA LYS A 148 -13.72 4.02 -4.93
C LYS A 148 -13.35 2.55 -4.81
N VAL A 149 -14.38 1.72 -4.60
CA VAL A 149 -14.24 0.26 -4.56
C VAL A 149 -13.77 -0.26 -5.91
N THR A 150 -12.64 -0.95 -5.93
CA THR A 150 -12.11 -1.63 -7.12
C THR A 150 -11.74 -3.07 -6.76
N PRO A 151 -12.18 -4.08 -7.53
CA PRO A 151 -11.97 -5.50 -7.22
C PRO A 151 -10.55 -6.01 -7.54
N GLU A 152 -9.58 -5.12 -7.76
CA GLU A 152 -8.25 -5.44 -8.26
C GLU A 152 -7.15 -5.27 -7.18
N SER A 153 -5.91 -5.63 -7.55
CA SER A 153 -4.69 -5.45 -6.74
C SER A 153 -4.56 -4.02 -6.17
N PRO A 154 -3.98 -3.82 -4.96
CA PRO A 154 -3.78 -2.51 -4.35
C PRO A 154 -3.14 -1.45 -5.27
N PHE A 155 -2.14 -1.80 -6.07
CA PHE A 155 -1.53 -0.85 -7.01
C PHE A 155 -2.45 -0.44 -8.15
N PHE A 156 -3.37 -1.32 -8.57
CA PHE A 156 -4.42 -0.93 -9.51
C PHE A 156 -5.40 0.04 -8.84
N VAL A 157 -5.80 -0.25 -7.59
CA VAL A 157 -6.65 0.65 -6.80
C VAL A 157 -6.03 2.04 -6.70
N ILE A 158 -4.72 2.11 -6.47
CA ILE A 158 -3.96 3.36 -6.39
C ILE A 158 -3.90 4.08 -7.74
N GLY A 159 -3.74 3.33 -8.84
CA GLY A 159 -3.67 3.90 -10.19
C GLY A 159 -5.01 4.33 -10.79
N GLU A 160 -6.14 3.99 -10.17
CA GLU A 160 -7.45 4.50 -10.57
C GLU A 160 -7.53 6.03 -10.31
N PRO A 161 -7.91 6.89 -11.28
CA PRO A 161 -7.78 8.35 -11.17
C PRO A 161 -8.49 8.99 -9.99
N THR A 162 -9.67 8.47 -9.62
CA THR A 162 -10.40 8.98 -8.46
C THR A 162 -9.62 8.72 -7.18
N ASN A 163 -9.13 7.49 -7.02
CA ASN A 163 -8.35 7.09 -5.85
C ASN A 163 -6.99 7.77 -5.82
N PHE A 164 -6.35 7.93 -6.98
CA PHE A 164 -5.10 8.68 -7.10
C PHE A 164 -5.27 10.12 -6.61
N ARG A 165 -6.34 10.81 -7.05
CA ARG A 165 -6.66 12.17 -6.59
C ARG A 165 -6.85 12.21 -5.08
N THR A 166 -7.62 11.27 -4.53
CA THR A 166 -7.81 11.14 -3.08
C THR A 166 -6.46 10.93 -2.36
N PHE A 167 -5.60 10.03 -2.83
CA PHE A 167 -4.27 9.83 -2.22
C PHE A 167 -3.38 11.07 -2.36
N SER A 168 -3.47 11.79 -3.48
CA SER A 168 -2.75 13.05 -3.70
C SER A 168 -3.20 14.14 -2.70
N GLU A 169 -4.50 14.28 -2.50
CA GLU A 169 -5.09 15.20 -1.52
C GLU A 169 -4.70 14.80 -0.09
N LEU A 170 -4.78 13.52 0.24
CA LEU A 170 -4.33 12.97 1.53
C LEU A 170 -2.87 13.33 1.80
N VAL A 171 -1.95 13.06 0.87
CA VAL A 171 -0.53 13.39 1.05
C VAL A 171 -0.30 14.91 1.13
N GLY A 172 -1.11 15.72 0.43
CA GLY A 172 -1.10 17.17 0.59
C GLY A 172 -1.49 17.62 1.99
N GLU A 173 -2.57 17.07 2.54
CA GLU A 173 -3.04 17.31 3.91
C GLU A 173 -2.06 16.81 4.97
N LEU A 174 -1.30 15.75 4.66
CA LEU A 174 -0.16 15.25 5.45
C LEU A 174 1.07 16.16 5.38
N GLY A 175 1.00 17.31 4.70
CA GLY A 175 2.03 18.35 4.75
C GLY A 175 3.19 18.08 3.80
N PHE A 176 2.96 17.24 2.79
CA PHE A 176 3.90 16.95 1.72
C PHE A 176 3.38 17.59 0.43
N PRO A 177 3.36 18.94 0.34
CA PRO A 177 2.84 19.61 -0.84
C PRO A 177 3.66 19.23 -2.07
N GLY A 178 3.01 19.21 -3.22
CA GLY A 178 3.68 18.92 -4.48
C GLY A 178 2.66 18.78 -5.60
N GLU A 179 3.03 19.28 -6.77
CA GLU A 179 2.28 19.05 -7.99
C GLU A 179 2.64 17.67 -8.56
N GLY A 180 1.83 16.67 -8.22
CA GLY A 180 1.91 15.38 -8.91
C GLY A 180 1.33 15.50 -10.31
N ARG A 181 2.17 15.61 -11.35
CA ARG A 181 1.73 15.48 -12.75
C ARG A 181 1.33 14.04 -13.05
N PHE A 182 0.10 13.70 -12.73
CA PHE A 182 -0.45 12.38 -13.00
C PHE A 182 -1.05 12.31 -14.38
N GLU A 183 -0.62 11.31 -15.16
CA GLU A 183 -1.31 10.90 -16.37
C GLU A 183 -1.76 9.44 -16.22
N ARG A 184 -3.09 9.22 -16.20
CA ARG A 184 -3.62 7.88 -16.41
C ARG A 184 -3.37 7.50 -17.85
N VAL A 185 -2.63 6.43 -18.05
CA VAL A 185 -2.39 5.90 -19.39
C VAL A 185 -3.35 4.76 -19.69
N GLY A 186 -3.55 3.83 -18.73
CA GLY A 186 -4.51 2.73 -18.87
C GLY A 186 -4.28 1.82 -20.08
N ARG A 187 -3.09 1.85 -20.69
CA ARG A 187 -2.78 1.10 -21.90
C ARG A 187 -2.30 -0.29 -21.54
N GLN A 188 -2.98 -1.31 -22.08
CA GLN A 188 -2.47 -2.67 -22.15
C GLN A 188 -1.73 -2.86 -23.47
N PHE A 189 -0.62 -3.57 -23.44
CA PHE A 189 0.21 -3.84 -24.62
C PHE A 189 1.03 -5.12 -24.39
N VAL A 190 1.72 -5.59 -25.43
CA VAL A 190 2.57 -6.78 -25.38
C VAL A 190 4.00 -6.37 -25.68
N VAL A 191 4.93 -6.76 -24.82
CA VAL A 191 6.38 -6.59 -25.02
C VAL A 191 7.03 -7.95 -24.89
N ASN A 192 7.76 -8.40 -25.92
CA ASN A 192 8.50 -9.66 -25.89
C ASN A 192 7.64 -10.87 -25.44
N GLY A 193 6.37 -10.92 -25.88
CA GLY A 193 5.41 -11.96 -25.49
C GLY A 193 4.80 -11.81 -24.09
N VAL A 194 5.20 -10.80 -23.31
CA VAL A 194 4.65 -10.48 -21.99
C VAL A 194 3.53 -9.46 -22.13
N ARG A 195 2.33 -9.80 -21.65
CA ARG A 195 1.24 -8.82 -21.51
C ARG A 195 1.56 -7.86 -20.37
N ALA A 196 1.54 -6.57 -20.67
CA ALA A 196 1.87 -5.50 -19.75
C ALA A 196 0.79 -4.42 -19.74
N LYS A 197 0.77 -3.62 -18.66
CA LYS A 197 -0.18 -2.53 -18.45
C LYS A 197 0.53 -1.35 -17.83
N LEU A 198 0.49 -0.18 -18.47
CA LEU A 198 0.87 1.07 -17.82
C LEU A 198 -0.38 1.66 -17.17
N VAL A 199 -0.45 1.58 -15.85
CA VAL A 199 -1.64 2.02 -15.09
C VAL A 199 -1.61 3.54 -14.95
N ALA A 200 -0.47 4.07 -14.49
CA ALA A 200 -0.26 5.48 -14.22
C ALA A 200 1.21 5.85 -14.49
N ARG A 201 1.46 7.10 -14.88
CA ARG A 201 2.82 7.65 -14.98
C ARG A 201 2.92 9.09 -14.44
N TRP A 202 4.14 9.42 -14.01
CA TRP A 202 4.64 10.70 -13.56
C TRP A 202 6.14 10.77 -13.92
N ASP A 203 6.74 11.95 -14.04
CA ASP A 203 8.18 12.04 -14.27
C ASP A 203 8.93 12.11 -12.92
N PRO A 204 9.80 11.14 -12.55
CA PRO A 204 10.30 10.03 -13.33
C PRO A 204 9.82 8.65 -12.81
N TYR A 205 8.54 8.43 -12.50
CA TYR A 205 7.99 7.13 -12.02
C TYR A 205 6.69 6.68 -12.69
N ALA A 206 6.46 5.37 -12.77
CA ALA A 206 5.25 4.77 -13.32
C ALA A 206 4.79 3.57 -12.50
N ILE A 207 3.48 3.31 -12.48
CA ILE A 207 2.91 2.04 -12.01
C ILE A 207 2.76 1.13 -13.23
N VAL A 208 3.64 0.13 -13.31
CA VAL A 208 3.68 -0.85 -14.40
C VAL A 208 3.18 -2.19 -13.87
N GLY A 209 2.24 -2.78 -14.61
CA GLY A 209 1.73 -4.12 -14.41
C GLY A 209 2.25 -5.10 -15.45
N VAL A 210 2.57 -6.31 -15.04
CA VAL A 210 2.88 -7.45 -15.93
C VAL A 210 1.97 -8.62 -15.58
N GLU A 211 1.49 -9.32 -16.60
CA GLU A 211 0.70 -10.54 -16.43
C GLU A 211 1.61 -11.75 -16.38
N VAL A 212 1.44 -12.57 -15.35
CA VAL A 212 2.20 -13.78 -15.09
C VAL A 212 1.23 -14.87 -14.66
N SER A 213 1.21 -15.99 -15.38
CA SER A 213 0.31 -17.13 -15.09
C SER A 213 -1.15 -16.69 -14.90
N GLN A 214 -1.66 -15.83 -15.79
CA GLN A 214 -3.02 -15.27 -15.78
C GLN A 214 -3.34 -14.35 -14.57
N LYS A 215 -2.33 -13.87 -13.85
CA LYS A 215 -2.47 -12.89 -12.76
C LYS A 215 -1.67 -11.62 -13.04
N TRP A 216 -2.18 -10.47 -12.65
CA TRP A 216 -1.50 -9.19 -12.82
C TRP A 216 -0.69 -8.81 -11.59
N TYR A 217 0.59 -8.51 -11.78
CA TYR A 217 1.51 -8.02 -10.76
C TYR A 217 1.95 -6.61 -11.10
N TYR A 218 1.95 -5.73 -10.12
CA TYR A 218 2.16 -4.30 -10.31
C TYR A 218 3.28 -3.80 -9.41
N ALA A 219 4.08 -2.86 -9.92
CA ALA A 219 5.11 -2.17 -9.15
C ALA A 219 5.21 -0.69 -9.52
N LEU A 220 5.62 0.12 -8.55
CA LEU A 220 6.04 1.49 -8.77
C LEU A 220 7.51 1.50 -9.21
N MET A 221 7.79 2.01 -10.40
CA MET A 221 9.10 1.90 -11.04
C MET A 221 9.58 3.25 -11.53
N PRO A 222 10.90 3.54 -11.49
CA PRO A 222 11.46 4.70 -12.17
C PRO A 222 11.19 4.64 -13.68
N PHE A 223 10.38 5.57 -14.20
CA PHE A 223 10.06 5.77 -15.61
C PHE A 223 11.18 6.53 -16.34
N THR A 224 12.41 6.05 -16.17
CA THR A 224 13.66 6.64 -16.71
C THR A 224 14.23 5.85 -17.88
N ARG A 225 13.53 4.81 -18.32
CA ARG A 225 13.94 3.87 -19.36
C ARG A 225 12.78 3.61 -20.32
N PRO A 226 13.05 3.12 -21.55
CA PRO A 226 12.02 2.63 -22.45
C PRO A 226 11.07 1.64 -21.77
N MET A 227 9.81 1.61 -22.23
CA MET A 227 8.80 0.75 -21.61
C MET A 227 9.17 -0.73 -21.70
N GLU A 228 9.84 -1.12 -22.78
CA GLU A 228 10.29 -2.47 -23.05
C GLU A 228 11.26 -2.97 -21.97
N ASP A 229 12.17 -2.09 -21.53
CA ASP A 229 13.12 -2.37 -20.46
C ASP A 229 12.40 -2.48 -19.12
N LEU A 230 11.46 -1.58 -18.83
CA LEU A 230 10.70 -1.59 -17.58
C LEU A 230 9.83 -2.83 -17.46
N VAL A 231 9.17 -3.24 -18.54
CA VAL A 231 8.40 -4.49 -18.58
C VAL A 231 9.31 -5.69 -18.42
N SER A 232 10.47 -5.71 -19.08
CA SER A 232 11.45 -6.79 -18.93
C SER A 232 11.98 -6.90 -17.50
N MET A 233 12.30 -5.77 -16.87
CA MET A 233 12.71 -5.70 -15.46
C MET A 233 11.59 -6.18 -14.52
N ALA A 234 10.36 -5.69 -14.73
CA ALA A 234 9.20 -6.10 -13.95
C ALA A 234 8.95 -7.61 -14.08
N HIS A 235 8.96 -8.15 -15.30
CA HIS A 235 8.78 -9.57 -15.55
C HIS A 235 9.91 -10.42 -14.98
N GLN A 236 11.16 -9.93 -14.99
CA GLN A 236 12.29 -10.66 -14.37
C GLN A 236 12.22 -10.70 -12.85
N MET A 237 11.69 -9.66 -12.20
CA MET A 237 11.64 -9.52 -10.74
C MET A 237 10.28 -9.91 -10.14
N LEU A 238 9.24 -10.02 -10.97
CA LEU A 238 7.87 -10.34 -10.57
C LEU A 238 7.26 -11.47 -11.42
N GLY A 239 8.06 -12.19 -12.21
CA GLY A 239 7.61 -13.26 -13.09
C GLY A 239 8.01 -14.67 -12.65
N PRO A 240 7.71 -15.68 -13.48
CA PRO A 240 7.91 -17.08 -13.14
C PRO A 240 9.35 -17.42 -12.80
N THR A 241 10.32 -16.81 -13.48
CA THR A 241 11.74 -17.02 -13.24
C THR A 241 12.17 -16.53 -11.84
N TYR A 242 11.57 -15.44 -11.35
CA TYR A 242 11.81 -14.97 -9.99
C TYR A 242 11.24 -15.94 -8.96
N LEU A 243 9.99 -16.40 -9.16
CA LEU A 243 9.38 -17.42 -8.32
C LEU A 243 10.18 -18.74 -8.33
N PHE A 244 10.69 -19.15 -9.49
CA PHE A 244 11.58 -20.31 -9.61
C PHE A 244 12.85 -20.13 -8.78
N LYS A 245 13.50 -18.96 -8.85
CA LYS A 245 14.69 -18.65 -8.05
C LYS A 245 14.43 -18.64 -6.54
N LEU A 246 13.19 -18.36 -6.12
CA LEU A 246 12.77 -18.48 -4.72
C LEU A 246 12.48 -19.94 -4.31
N GLY A 247 12.61 -20.93 -5.21
CA GLY A 247 12.25 -22.33 -4.94
C GLY A 247 10.74 -22.57 -4.92
N LEU A 248 9.97 -21.67 -5.53
CA LEU A 248 8.50 -21.60 -5.43
C LEU A 248 7.79 -22.05 -6.73
N ALA A 249 8.51 -22.29 -7.82
CA ALA A 249 7.91 -22.53 -9.14
C ALA A 249 7.00 -23.77 -9.24
N ASP A 250 7.29 -24.86 -8.53
CA ASP A 250 6.56 -26.12 -8.74
C ASP A 250 5.37 -26.33 -7.78
N ASN A 251 5.15 -25.44 -6.80
CA ASN A 251 4.10 -25.60 -5.79
C ASN A 251 3.49 -24.30 -5.23
N ALA A 252 3.90 -23.12 -5.70
CA ALA A 252 3.44 -21.85 -5.10
C ALA A 252 1.99 -21.51 -5.38
N ILE A 253 1.44 -21.88 -6.55
CA ILE A 253 0.02 -21.63 -6.83
C ILE A 253 -0.86 -22.40 -5.82
N THR A 254 -0.47 -23.63 -5.47
CA THR A 254 -1.18 -24.47 -4.49
C THR A 254 -1.02 -23.96 -3.06
N ARG A 255 0.13 -23.34 -2.71
CA ARG A 255 0.35 -22.71 -1.40
C ARG A 255 -0.35 -21.35 -1.26
N LEU A 256 -0.45 -20.57 -2.34
CA LEU A 256 -1.22 -19.32 -2.39
C LEU A 256 -2.70 -19.51 -1.99
N PHE A 257 -3.22 -20.73 -2.16
CA PHE A 257 -4.58 -21.11 -1.76
C PHE A 257 -4.66 -22.03 -0.52
N ARG A 258 -3.58 -22.72 -0.11
CA ARG A 258 -3.57 -23.55 1.12
C ARG A 258 -3.34 -22.75 2.39
N ALA A 259 -2.73 -21.57 2.35
CA ALA A 259 -2.68 -20.67 3.50
C ALA A 259 -4.07 -20.10 3.91
N ILE A 260 -5.13 -20.45 3.17
CA ILE A 260 -6.55 -20.12 3.49
C ILE A 260 -7.24 -21.28 4.24
N LYS A 261 -6.56 -22.40 4.50
CA LYS A 261 -7.04 -23.43 5.43
C LYS A 261 -5.91 -23.91 6.34
N HIS A 262 -5.76 -23.23 7.47
CA HIS A 262 -5.74 -23.74 8.85
C HIS A 262 -5.15 -22.68 9.78
#